data_AF-A0A180GEN9-F1
#
_entry.id   AF-A0A180GEN9-F1
#
_cell.length_a   1.000
_cell.length_b   1.000
_cell.length_c   1.000
_cell.angle_alpha   90.00
_cell.angle_beta   90.00
_cell.angle_gamma   90.00
#
_symmetry.space_group_name_H-M   'P 1'
#
loop_
_entity.id
_entity.type
_entity.pdbx_description
1 polymer ?
#
loop_
_entity_poly.entity_id
_entity_poly.type
_entity_poly.pdbx_seq_one_letter_code
_entity_poly.pdbx_strand_id
1 'polypeptide(L)'
;MACKDSPASIFSPLSNCVIEEASTRDSISNHDGFLTVNAPHTAQPSTELTLDRYLETPTLVIPDRTFRCHFLASELTTERRAYIKAVALSTLWTALVIISVLSIYWGTLWKLDEHAYRLKGVVVDFDQGDIGQAVLRASQERTGSPRQITWTVENPSAFKDVSSVAQLVLDERYWVAIVVQPGSTDNLRKAASSADAAYNGTSAVTVYISQARQEQAYSHFISPQLKDVLQAAQLSFRNRNAQSLSHFSNFNLTNLMQNAPQTILNPFDFQVDDLRPFDVPVTTALTAIGLIYVAFAALVTCTHSLQARTRLGLNNKLTLKSLLKVRICSPLICYFWLSFAYALLSVFFHVPFGRFRSAGGFPLCWLMFFLGMSALGLTIEVVTIILTPQYVSYFMIFWIIWNISVCYLPIDVLPSIYAYAHMAPFYNISRAARSIILDGKNELPVNFAVLMAWTLISIINIILCELWNRRKLPVFRNRKNSYA
;
A
#
# COMPACT_ATOMS: atom_id res chain seq x y z
N MET A 1 64.52 22.41 1.50
CA MET A 1 65.52 22.11 2.56
C MET A 1 64.95 20.94 3.35
N ALA A 2 65.77 19.93 3.68
CA ALA A 2 65.39 18.66 4.33
C ALA A 2 64.40 17.75 3.54
N CYS A 3 64.70 16.45 3.53
CA CYS A 3 63.80 15.35 3.16
C CYS A 3 63.83 14.34 4.32
N LYS A 4 62.73 13.63 4.57
CA LYS A 4 62.58 12.34 5.29
C LYS A 4 61.08 12.01 5.39
N ASP A 5 60.59 10.77 5.34
CA ASP A 5 61.23 9.44 5.18
C ASP A 5 60.48 8.61 4.08
N SER A 6 61.03 7.43 3.75
CA SER A 6 60.66 6.50 2.64
C SER A 6 59.71 5.35 3.07
N PRO A 7 59.26 4.41 2.18
CA PRO A 7 58.99 4.45 0.72
C PRO A 7 57.71 3.67 0.25
N ALA A 8 57.40 3.74 -1.06
CA ALA A 8 56.76 2.68 -1.90
C ALA A 8 55.29 2.22 -1.61
N SER A 9 54.49 1.74 -2.57
CA SER A 9 54.64 1.57 -4.04
C SER A 9 53.33 1.88 -4.82
N ILE A 10 53.40 1.87 -6.16
CA ILE A 10 52.33 2.29 -7.09
C ILE A 10 51.46 1.09 -7.54
N PHE A 11 50.23 1.37 -7.96
CA PHE A 11 49.33 0.55 -8.81
C PHE A 11 50.08 -0.41 -9.78
N SER A 12 49.61 -1.63 -10.07
CA SER A 12 48.27 -1.97 -10.62
C SER A 12 47.94 -3.48 -10.46
N PRO A 13 46.69 -3.96 -10.71
CA PRO A 13 46.15 -5.14 -10.03
C PRO A 13 46.30 -6.49 -10.78
N LEU A 14 46.36 -7.60 -10.01
CA LEU A 14 45.93 -8.94 -10.46
C LEU A 14 45.70 -9.92 -9.28
N SER A 15 44.72 -10.82 -9.46
CA SER A 15 44.50 -12.11 -8.75
C SER A 15 44.02 -12.17 -7.27
N ASN A 16 42.98 -13.01 -7.08
CA ASN A 16 42.74 -14.05 -6.06
C ASN A 16 42.76 -13.78 -4.52
N CYS A 17 41.63 -14.17 -3.89
CA CYS A 17 41.49 -14.66 -2.49
C CYS A 17 41.83 -13.70 -1.32
N VAL A 18 41.45 -13.95 -0.05
CA VAL A 18 40.53 -14.95 0.57
C VAL A 18 39.39 -14.19 1.30
N ILE A 19 38.36 -14.79 1.92
CA ILE A 19 38.28 -15.32 3.31
C ILE A 19 36.89 -16.02 3.42
N GLU A 20 36.78 -17.32 3.77
CA GLU A 20 36.65 -17.89 5.15
C GLU A 20 35.33 -17.50 5.85
N GLU A 21 34.55 -18.36 6.55
CA GLU A 21 34.36 -19.82 6.62
C GLU A 21 32.85 -20.02 7.06
N ALA A 22 32.25 -21.11 7.56
CA ALA A 22 32.73 -22.39 8.08
C ALA A 22 31.69 -23.54 8.02
N SER A 23 32.18 -24.78 8.19
CA SER A 23 31.45 -25.95 8.73
C SER A 23 30.31 -26.56 7.87
N THR A 24 30.16 -27.88 7.66
CA THR A 24 30.73 -29.06 8.36
C THR A 24 30.95 -30.23 7.38
N ARG A 25 31.98 -31.06 7.63
CA ARG A 25 32.09 -32.54 7.48
C ARG A 25 31.25 -33.30 6.41
N ASP A 26 31.78 -34.30 5.71
CA ASP A 26 32.65 -35.38 6.22
C ASP A 26 33.83 -35.82 5.31
N SER A 27 34.65 -36.73 5.84
CA SER A 27 36.01 -37.05 5.40
C SER A 27 36.17 -38.09 4.28
N ILE A 28 37.23 -37.93 3.49
CA ILE A 28 37.77 -38.92 2.53
C ILE A 28 38.81 -39.82 3.22
N SER A 29 38.82 -41.11 2.89
CA SER A 29 40.06 -41.89 2.80
C SER A 29 40.04 -42.79 1.56
N ASN A 30 41.07 -42.68 0.73
CA ASN A 30 41.36 -43.66 -0.32
C ASN A 30 42.35 -44.68 0.23
N HIS A 31 42.27 -45.93 -0.24
CA HIS A 31 43.44 -46.79 -0.36
C HIS A 31 43.22 -47.83 -1.46
N ASP A 32 44.17 -47.92 -2.39
CA ASP A 32 44.21 -49.00 -3.38
C ASP A 32 44.49 -50.35 -2.68
N GLY A 33 43.78 -51.39 -3.10
CA GLY A 33 43.86 -52.74 -2.53
C GLY A 33 43.82 -53.80 -3.62
N PHE A 34 44.88 -54.62 -3.69
CA PHE A 34 45.03 -55.67 -4.69
C PHE A 34 44.10 -56.87 -4.43
N LEU A 35 43.90 -57.66 -5.49
CA LEU A 35 43.28 -58.99 -5.56
C LEU A 35 43.19 -59.77 -4.23
N THR A 36 42.00 -60.32 -3.93
CA THR A 36 41.90 -61.65 -3.30
C THR A 36 40.63 -62.38 -3.73
N VAL A 37 40.75 -63.69 -3.91
CA VAL A 37 39.66 -64.59 -4.30
C VAL A 37 38.86 -65.02 -3.07
N ASN A 38 37.54 -65.15 -3.20
CA ASN A 38 36.78 -66.22 -2.53
C ASN A 38 35.44 -66.46 -3.24
N ALA A 39 35.22 -67.70 -3.66
CA ALA A 39 33.93 -68.20 -4.14
C ALA A 39 33.48 -69.34 -3.22
N PRO A 40 32.17 -69.65 -3.20
CA PRO A 40 31.77 -71.03 -3.08
C PRO A 40 30.87 -71.50 -4.23
N HIS A 41 31.22 -72.69 -4.71
CA HIS A 41 30.38 -73.77 -5.26
C HIS A 41 28.88 -73.73 -4.86
N THR A 42 27.91 -74.25 -5.65
CA THR A 42 28.01 -75.17 -6.80
C THR A 42 26.73 -75.18 -7.66
N ALA A 43 26.86 -75.20 -8.99
CA ALA A 43 25.96 -75.88 -9.94
C ALA A 43 26.63 -75.96 -11.32
N GLN A 44 26.40 -77.03 -12.09
CA GLN A 44 26.93 -77.23 -13.45
C GLN A 44 25.78 -77.42 -14.47
N PRO A 45 26.03 -77.43 -15.81
CA PRO A 45 25.30 -76.51 -16.68
C PRO A 45 24.21 -77.15 -17.55
N SER A 46 23.39 -76.30 -18.15
CA SER A 46 22.71 -76.58 -19.42
C SER A 46 23.19 -75.60 -20.50
N THR A 47 23.43 -76.12 -21.70
CA THR A 47 24.15 -75.40 -22.77
C THR A 47 23.19 -74.86 -23.82
N GLU A 48 22.86 -73.57 -23.75
CA GLU A 48 22.30 -72.83 -24.90
C GLU A 48 22.58 -71.32 -24.76
N LEU A 49 23.79 -70.90 -25.14
CA LEU A 49 24.12 -69.48 -25.32
C LEU A 49 23.83 -69.09 -26.78
N THR A 50 22.77 -68.31 -27.01
CA THR A 50 22.63 -67.59 -28.28
C THR A 50 23.67 -66.48 -28.36
N LEU A 51 24.34 -66.39 -29.51
CA LEU A 51 25.52 -65.51 -29.71
C LEU A 51 25.15 -64.01 -29.65
N ASP A 52 23.87 -63.68 -29.85
CA ASP A 52 23.36 -62.31 -30.00
C ASP A 52 23.55 -61.42 -28.76
N ARG A 53 23.78 -62.00 -27.57
CA ARG A 53 23.93 -61.22 -26.32
C ARG A 53 25.28 -60.50 -26.18
N TYR A 54 26.27 -60.79 -27.03
CA TYR A 54 27.62 -60.20 -26.92
C TYR A 54 27.86 -58.94 -27.78
N LEU A 55 26.84 -58.41 -28.46
CA LEU A 55 26.94 -57.19 -29.28
C LEU A 55 26.27 -55.95 -28.67
N GLU A 56 25.98 -55.96 -27.37
CA GLU A 56 25.75 -54.71 -26.62
C GLU A 56 27.08 -53.94 -26.48
N THR A 57 27.38 -53.09 -27.47
CA THR A 57 28.53 -52.19 -27.40
C THR A 57 28.36 -51.24 -26.21
N PRO A 58 29.30 -51.19 -25.24
CA PRO A 58 29.18 -50.29 -24.11
C PRO A 58 29.34 -48.85 -24.61
N THR A 59 28.21 -48.14 -24.69
CA THR A 59 28.18 -46.74 -25.11
C THR A 59 28.88 -45.90 -24.04
N LEU A 60 30.14 -45.55 -24.30
CA LEU A 60 30.93 -44.69 -23.44
C LEU A 60 30.33 -43.27 -23.44
N VAL A 61 29.36 -43.03 -22.57
CA VAL A 61 28.78 -41.70 -22.34
C VAL A 61 29.82 -40.83 -21.64
N ILE A 62 30.74 -40.28 -22.43
CA ILE A 62 31.65 -39.23 -21.99
C ILE A 62 30.76 -38.07 -21.51
N PRO A 63 30.81 -37.67 -20.22
CA PRO A 63 29.99 -36.57 -19.74
C PRO A 63 30.40 -35.30 -20.48
N ASP A 64 29.41 -34.63 -21.07
CA ASP A 64 29.66 -33.44 -21.86
C ASP A 64 30.34 -32.36 -21.03
N ARG A 65 31.49 -31.85 -21.53
CA ARG A 65 32.25 -30.80 -20.85
C ARG A 65 31.34 -29.61 -20.59
N THR A 66 31.23 -29.22 -19.33
CA THR A 66 30.51 -28.00 -18.93
C THR A 66 31.11 -26.78 -19.64
N PHE A 67 30.26 -25.81 -19.98
CA PHE A 67 30.64 -24.58 -20.67
C PHE A 67 31.24 -24.76 -22.09
N ARG A 68 30.89 -25.82 -22.83
CA ARG A 68 31.42 -26.14 -24.16
C ARG A 68 31.23 -25.04 -25.24
N CYS A 69 30.07 -24.37 -25.28
CA CYS A 69 29.63 -23.63 -26.48
C CYS A 69 28.94 -22.29 -26.17
N HIS A 70 29.07 -21.34 -27.09
CA HIS A 70 28.45 -20.00 -27.00
C HIS A 70 27.04 -19.99 -27.61
N PHE A 71 26.16 -19.12 -27.11
CA PHE A 71 24.74 -19.02 -27.51
C PHE A 71 24.48 -18.87 -29.02
N LEU A 72 25.42 -18.29 -29.78
CA LEU A 72 25.32 -18.09 -31.23
C LEU A 72 25.83 -19.28 -32.08
N ALA A 73 26.31 -20.36 -31.45
CA ALA A 73 26.76 -21.56 -32.17
C ALA A 73 25.68 -22.12 -33.12
N SER A 74 26.11 -22.77 -34.21
CA SER A 74 25.26 -23.49 -35.16
C SER A 74 24.52 -24.66 -34.51
N GLU A 75 25.21 -25.38 -33.60
CA GLU A 75 24.68 -26.48 -32.80
C GLU A 75 23.41 -26.09 -32.03
N LEU A 76 23.40 -24.90 -31.41
CA LEU A 76 22.30 -24.39 -30.59
C LEU A 76 21.16 -23.71 -31.37
N THR A 77 21.04 -23.95 -32.68
CA THR A 77 20.05 -23.24 -33.53
C THR A 77 18.60 -23.52 -33.15
N THR A 78 18.27 -24.74 -32.73
CA THR A 78 16.91 -25.15 -32.37
C THR A 78 16.53 -24.60 -30.99
N GLU A 79 17.43 -24.74 -30.03
CA GLU A 79 17.34 -24.28 -28.64
C GLU A 79 17.23 -22.77 -28.60
N ARG A 80 18.07 -22.05 -29.36
CA ARG A 80 18.03 -20.59 -29.51
C ARG A 80 16.67 -20.14 -30.07
N ARG A 81 16.13 -20.83 -31.08
CA ARG A 81 14.81 -20.51 -31.65
C ARG A 81 13.68 -20.77 -30.64
N ALA A 82 13.74 -21.86 -29.89
CA ALA A 82 12.78 -22.19 -28.84
C ALA A 82 12.82 -21.18 -27.68
N TYR A 83 14.02 -20.82 -27.21
CA TYR A 83 14.25 -19.81 -26.18
C TYR A 83 13.73 -18.43 -26.60
N ILE A 84 14.12 -17.94 -27.78
CA ILE A 84 13.65 -16.64 -28.30
C ILE A 84 12.14 -16.63 -28.44
N LYS A 85 11.51 -17.71 -28.94
CA LYS A 85 10.05 -17.83 -29.02
C LYS A 85 9.39 -17.79 -27.64
N ALA A 86 9.95 -18.50 -26.64
CA ALA A 86 9.41 -18.53 -25.28
C ALA A 86 9.53 -17.15 -24.59
N VAL A 87 10.69 -16.49 -24.70
CA VAL A 87 10.91 -15.15 -24.16
C VAL A 87 9.98 -14.14 -24.84
N ALA A 88 9.95 -14.08 -26.17
CA ALA A 88 9.10 -13.13 -26.91
C ALA A 88 7.61 -13.30 -26.59
N LEU A 89 7.12 -14.55 -26.48
CA LEU A 89 5.74 -14.81 -26.09
C LEU A 89 5.47 -14.41 -24.63
N SER A 90 6.41 -14.65 -23.72
CA SER A 90 6.32 -14.23 -22.31
C SER A 90 6.32 -12.70 -22.18
N THR A 91 7.16 -12.00 -22.95
CA THR A 91 7.18 -10.53 -23.02
C THR A 91 5.88 -9.98 -23.59
N LEU A 92 5.31 -10.61 -24.63
CA LEU A 92 4.00 -10.21 -25.18
C LEU A 92 2.88 -10.38 -24.16
N TRP A 93 2.81 -11.52 -23.46
CA TRP A 93 1.85 -11.70 -22.36
C TRP A 93 2.05 -10.69 -21.23
N THR A 94 3.31 -10.40 -20.87
CA THR A 94 3.64 -9.38 -19.86
C THR A 94 3.18 -7.99 -20.31
N ALA A 95 3.35 -7.63 -21.59
CA ALA A 95 2.88 -6.35 -22.13
C ALA A 95 1.34 -6.24 -22.14
N LEU A 96 0.63 -7.32 -22.48
CA LEU A 96 -0.84 -7.37 -22.42
C LEU A 96 -1.35 -7.27 -20.97
N VAL A 97 -0.69 -7.95 -20.03
CA VAL A 97 -0.96 -7.81 -18.58
C VAL A 97 -0.66 -6.38 -18.12
N ILE A 98 0.45 -5.78 -18.54
CA ILE A 98 0.78 -4.38 -18.22
C ILE A 98 -0.34 -3.45 -18.70
N ILE A 99 -0.72 -3.49 -19.98
CA ILE A 99 -1.74 -2.58 -20.53
C ILE A 99 -3.09 -2.79 -19.82
N SER A 100 -3.55 -4.03 -19.68
CA SER A 100 -4.87 -4.31 -19.08
C SER A 100 -4.93 -4.04 -17.57
N VAL A 101 -3.88 -4.38 -16.82
CA VAL A 101 -3.87 -4.27 -15.35
C VAL A 101 -3.47 -2.87 -14.89
N LEU A 102 -2.44 -2.24 -15.48
CA LEU A 102 -2.02 -0.91 -15.04
C LEU A 102 -3.04 0.16 -15.42
N SER A 103 -3.89 -0.05 -16.43
CA SER A 103 -5.07 0.80 -16.66
C SER A 103 -5.99 0.91 -15.44
N ILE A 104 -6.00 -0.07 -14.51
CA ILE A 104 -6.76 0.02 -13.25
C ILE A 104 -6.16 1.11 -12.34
N TYR A 105 -4.83 1.25 -12.26
CA TYR A 105 -4.18 2.29 -11.47
C TYR A 105 -4.16 3.64 -12.20
N TRP A 106 -3.86 3.67 -13.50
CA TRP A 106 -3.89 4.91 -14.29
C TRP A 106 -5.31 5.51 -14.32
N GLY A 107 -6.36 4.68 -14.27
CA GLY A 107 -7.76 5.11 -14.20
C GLY A 107 -8.19 5.80 -12.89
N THR A 108 -7.40 5.75 -11.80
CA THR A 108 -7.66 6.55 -10.59
C THR A 108 -7.05 7.94 -10.64
N LEU A 109 -6.01 8.12 -11.47
CA LEU A 109 -5.33 9.40 -11.69
C LEU A 109 -5.90 10.16 -12.91
N TRP A 110 -6.56 9.45 -13.82
CA TRP A 110 -7.20 10.03 -15.00
C TRP A 110 -8.42 10.88 -14.61
N LYS A 111 -8.51 12.11 -15.14
CA LYS A 111 -9.59 13.07 -14.85
C LYS A 111 -9.82 13.30 -13.34
N LEU A 112 -8.71 13.41 -12.60
CA LEU A 112 -8.66 13.57 -11.13
C LEU A 112 -9.66 14.59 -10.56
N ASP A 113 -9.92 15.68 -11.29
CA ASP A 113 -10.78 16.77 -10.85
C ASP A 113 -12.28 16.58 -11.14
N GLU A 114 -12.69 15.76 -12.13
CA GLU A 114 -14.08 15.71 -12.60
C GLU A 114 -15.11 15.16 -11.60
N HIS A 115 -14.65 14.65 -10.45
CA HIS A 115 -15.48 14.16 -9.36
C HIS A 115 -15.29 14.93 -8.04
N ALA A 116 -14.57 16.05 -8.05
CA ALA A 116 -14.32 16.87 -6.85
C ALA A 116 -15.63 17.32 -6.17
N TYR A 117 -16.71 17.52 -6.93
CA TYR A 117 -18.05 17.85 -6.41
C TYR A 117 -18.60 16.88 -5.35
N ARG A 118 -18.09 15.64 -5.27
CA ARG A 118 -18.49 14.66 -4.26
C ARG A 118 -17.82 14.90 -2.90
N LEU A 119 -16.70 15.61 -2.87
CA LEU A 119 -16.14 16.16 -1.65
C LEU A 119 -17.05 17.30 -1.18
N LYS A 120 -17.59 17.18 0.03
CA LYS A 120 -18.48 18.18 0.62
C LYS A 120 -17.71 19.04 1.62
N GLY A 121 -17.73 20.35 1.45
CA GLY A 121 -17.35 21.32 2.47
C GLY A 121 -18.59 21.93 3.12
N VAL A 122 -18.51 22.30 4.40
CA VAL A 122 -19.59 23.04 5.09
C VAL A 122 -19.15 24.46 5.40
N VAL A 123 -20.09 25.40 5.39
CA VAL A 123 -19.89 26.79 5.81
C VAL A 123 -20.92 27.16 6.85
N VAL A 124 -20.47 27.68 8.01
CA VAL A 124 -21.32 28.10 9.13
C VAL A 124 -20.94 29.51 9.57
N ASP A 125 -21.93 30.41 9.64
CA ASP A 125 -21.73 31.84 9.90
C ASP A 125 -22.29 32.25 11.27
N PHE A 126 -21.48 32.14 12.34
CA PHE A 126 -21.88 32.61 13.67
C PHE A 126 -21.73 34.14 13.83
N ASP A 127 -21.14 34.84 12.87
CA ASP A 127 -20.98 36.30 12.86
C ASP A 127 -22.27 37.00 12.42
N GLN A 128 -22.91 36.47 11.37
CA GLN A 128 -24.09 37.04 10.70
C GLN A 128 -23.88 38.48 10.15
N GLY A 129 -22.64 38.96 10.16
CA GLY A 129 -22.24 40.29 9.71
C GLY A 129 -21.64 40.30 8.31
N ASP A 130 -20.97 41.41 7.96
CA ASP A 130 -20.41 41.64 6.64
C ASP A 130 -19.32 40.61 6.27
N ILE A 131 -18.54 40.12 7.23
CA ILE A 131 -17.52 39.07 7.03
C ILE A 131 -18.21 37.74 6.71
N GLY A 132 -19.19 37.35 7.53
CA GLY A 132 -20.04 36.18 7.30
C GLY A 132 -20.66 36.17 5.90
N GLN A 133 -21.29 37.29 5.54
CA GLN A 133 -21.91 37.50 4.22
C GLN A 133 -20.91 37.59 3.05
N ALA A 134 -19.62 37.81 3.29
CA ALA A 134 -18.59 37.71 2.26
C ALA A 134 -18.15 36.26 2.04
N VAL A 135 -17.90 35.51 3.13
CA VAL A 135 -17.52 34.09 3.09
C VAL A 135 -18.62 33.23 2.47
N LEU A 136 -19.88 33.41 2.91
CA LEU A 136 -21.04 32.68 2.38
C LEU A 136 -21.17 32.85 0.86
N ARG A 137 -21.10 34.10 0.36
CA ARG A 137 -21.19 34.38 -1.08
C ARG A 137 -20.03 33.76 -1.85
N ALA A 138 -18.79 33.90 -1.38
CA ALA A 138 -17.63 33.35 -2.06
C ALA A 138 -17.67 31.82 -2.18
N SER A 139 -18.22 31.11 -1.18
CA SER A 139 -18.44 29.65 -1.25
C SER A 139 -19.57 29.24 -2.21
N GLN A 140 -20.64 30.04 -2.30
CA GLN A 140 -21.77 29.79 -3.20
C GLN A 140 -21.36 30.02 -4.66
N GLU A 141 -20.60 31.08 -4.93
CA GLU A 141 -20.00 31.38 -6.25
C GLU A 141 -18.98 30.32 -6.72
N ARG A 142 -18.53 29.44 -5.82
CA ARG A 142 -17.50 28.40 -6.07
C ARG A 142 -18.02 26.98 -5.89
N THR A 143 -19.33 26.80 -6.05
CA THR A 143 -20.02 25.51 -5.99
C THR A 143 -20.75 25.23 -7.30
N GLY A 144 -20.77 23.95 -7.73
CA GLY A 144 -21.61 23.47 -8.83
C GLY A 144 -20.86 23.02 -10.08
N SER A 145 -19.59 23.41 -10.26
CA SER A 145 -18.73 22.75 -11.25
C SER A 145 -18.38 21.33 -10.79
N PRO A 146 -18.33 20.32 -11.67
CA PRO A 146 -17.82 18.98 -11.32
C PRO A 146 -16.41 19.00 -10.70
N ARG A 147 -15.63 20.03 -11.04
CA ARG A 147 -14.24 20.27 -10.60
C ARG A 147 -14.10 21.03 -9.28
N GLN A 148 -15.20 21.54 -8.73
CA GLN A 148 -15.24 22.24 -7.44
C GLN A 148 -15.83 21.32 -6.38
N ILE A 149 -15.32 21.38 -5.15
CA ILE A 149 -15.95 20.75 -3.99
C ILE A 149 -17.30 21.40 -3.70
N THR A 150 -18.29 20.62 -3.28
CA THR A 150 -19.64 21.15 -3.01
C THR A 150 -19.65 21.82 -1.65
N TRP A 151 -19.83 23.15 -1.60
CA TRP A 151 -20.04 23.87 -0.34
C TRP A 151 -21.53 23.87 0.04
N THR A 152 -21.84 23.43 1.25
CA THR A 152 -23.18 23.52 1.84
C THR A 152 -23.19 24.53 2.97
N VAL A 153 -24.10 25.50 2.92
CA VAL A 153 -24.33 26.43 4.04
C VAL A 153 -25.27 25.75 5.04
N GLU A 154 -24.84 25.67 6.30
CA GLU A 154 -25.65 25.17 7.42
C GLU A 154 -26.01 26.31 8.37
N ASN A 155 -27.19 26.26 8.99
CA ASN A 155 -27.64 27.32 9.90
C ASN A 155 -26.93 27.20 11.27
N PRO A 156 -26.37 28.28 11.84
CA PRO A 156 -25.75 28.27 13.17
C PRO A 156 -26.63 27.67 14.27
N SER A 157 -27.95 27.87 14.22
CA SER A 157 -28.91 27.35 15.19
C SER A 157 -29.07 25.82 15.18
N ALA A 158 -28.50 25.11 14.21
CA ALA A 158 -28.37 23.65 14.24
C ALA A 158 -27.24 23.17 15.17
N PHE A 159 -26.36 24.08 15.61
CA PHE A 159 -25.18 23.81 16.41
C PHE A 159 -25.33 24.39 17.82
N LYS A 160 -24.90 23.62 18.82
CA LYS A 160 -24.87 24.09 20.23
C LYS A 160 -23.72 25.06 20.48
N ASP A 161 -22.61 24.84 19.78
CA ASP A 161 -21.33 25.50 19.98
C ASP A 161 -20.45 25.35 18.71
N VAL A 162 -19.49 26.26 18.53
CA VAL A 162 -18.58 26.26 17.37
C VAL A 162 -17.81 24.93 17.23
N SER A 163 -17.36 24.37 18.36
CA SER A 163 -16.65 23.08 18.41
C SER A 163 -17.50 21.86 17.98
N SER A 164 -18.83 21.96 17.99
CA SER A 164 -19.70 20.91 17.45
C SER A 164 -19.61 20.78 15.92
N VAL A 165 -19.20 21.84 15.21
CA VAL A 165 -18.93 21.79 13.76
C VAL A 165 -17.68 20.94 13.46
N ALA A 166 -16.65 20.99 14.32
CA ALA A 166 -15.45 20.17 14.19
C ALA A 166 -15.74 18.66 14.25
N GLN A 167 -16.75 18.24 15.02
CA GLN A 167 -17.17 16.83 15.09
C GLN A 167 -17.70 16.31 13.74
N LEU A 168 -18.36 17.15 12.93
CA LEU A 168 -18.80 16.76 11.58
C LEU A 168 -17.65 16.42 10.63
N VAL A 169 -16.46 16.99 10.85
CA VAL A 169 -15.24 16.68 10.09
C VAL A 169 -14.62 15.37 10.60
N LEU A 170 -14.64 15.12 11.91
CA LEU A 170 -14.16 13.86 12.52
C LEU A 170 -15.04 12.64 12.21
N ASP A 171 -16.37 12.80 12.18
CA ASP A 171 -17.33 11.80 11.71
C ASP A 171 -17.29 11.59 10.19
N GLU A 172 -16.51 12.42 9.49
CA GLU A 172 -16.32 12.44 8.03
C GLU A 172 -17.55 12.86 7.21
N ARG A 173 -18.54 13.47 7.85
CA ARG A 173 -19.74 14.04 7.19
C ARG A 173 -19.37 15.11 6.16
N TYR A 174 -18.36 15.90 6.49
CA TYR A 174 -17.73 16.88 5.61
C TYR A 174 -16.21 16.64 5.55
N TRP A 175 -15.57 17.14 4.49
CA TRP A 175 -14.12 17.10 4.27
C TRP A 175 -13.40 18.32 4.85
N VAL A 176 -14.13 19.43 4.99
CA VAL A 176 -13.66 20.72 5.52
C VAL A 176 -14.86 21.49 6.04
N ALA A 177 -14.68 22.26 7.11
CA ALA A 177 -15.67 23.22 7.60
C ALA A 177 -15.05 24.61 7.69
N ILE A 178 -15.65 25.60 7.02
CA ILE A 178 -15.34 27.02 7.23
C ILE A 178 -16.32 27.55 8.28
N VAL A 179 -15.82 28.08 9.38
CA VAL A 179 -16.63 28.66 10.45
C VAL A 179 -16.23 30.11 10.68
N VAL A 180 -17.17 31.03 10.47
CA VAL A 180 -16.98 32.46 10.80
C VAL A 180 -17.34 32.65 12.27
N GLN A 181 -16.40 33.22 13.05
CA GLN A 181 -16.52 33.30 14.50
C GLN A 181 -17.47 34.42 14.94
N PRO A 182 -18.23 34.27 16.04
CA PRO A 182 -19.25 35.23 16.44
C PRO A 182 -18.68 36.61 16.77
N GLY A 183 -19.28 37.66 16.21
CA GLY A 183 -18.88 39.06 16.44
C GLY A 183 -17.59 39.49 15.73
N SER A 184 -17.07 38.71 14.78
CA SER A 184 -15.90 39.04 13.96
C SER A 184 -16.02 40.41 13.28
N THR A 185 -17.17 40.70 12.66
CA THR A 185 -17.43 41.97 11.98
C THR A 185 -17.41 43.14 12.97
N ASP A 186 -18.03 42.98 14.15
CA ASP A 186 -18.05 44.04 15.16
C ASP A 186 -16.71 44.23 15.86
N ASN A 187 -15.90 43.18 15.99
CA ASN A 187 -14.55 43.28 16.52
C ASN A 187 -13.62 44.03 15.55
N LEU A 188 -13.76 43.80 14.24
CA LEU A 188 -13.11 44.62 13.21
C LEU A 188 -13.56 46.09 13.27
N ARG A 189 -14.88 46.35 13.31
CA ARG A 189 -15.42 47.72 13.40
C ARG A 189 -14.89 48.47 14.64
N LYS A 190 -14.84 47.80 15.80
CA LYS A 190 -14.24 48.35 17.03
C LYS A 190 -12.76 48.69 16.82
N ALA A 191 -11.96 47.73 16.35
CA ALA A 191 -10.53 47.92 16.13
C ALA A 191 -10.21 49.06 15.14
N ALA A 192 -10.98 49.17 14.05
CA ALA A 192 -10.86 50.29 13.12
C ALA A 192 -11.23 51.64 13.77
N SER A 193 -12.28 51.68 14.61
CA SER A 193 -12.71 52.90 15.30
C SER A 193 -11.73 53.37 16.39
N SER A 194 -11.00 52.45 17.04
CA SER A 194 -10.01 52.75 18.08
C SER A 194 -8.57 52.80 17.57
N ALA A 195 -8.34 52.50 16.28
CA ALA A 195 -7.01 52.27 15.69
C ALA A 195 -6.16 51.26 16.48
N ASP A 196 -6.76 50.11 16.82
CA ASP A 196 -6.12 49.06 17.63
C ASP A 196 -5.01 48.30 16.87
N ALA A 197 -3.76 48.56 17.25
CA ALA A 197 -2.57 47.89 16.74
C ALA A 197 -2.53 46.38 17.07
N ALA A 198 -3.23 45.93 18.12
CA ALA A 198 -3.26 44.53 18.54
C ALA A 198 -4.33 43.70 17.80
N TYR A 199 -5.12 44.30 16.91
CA TYR A 199 -6.16 43.59 16.18
C TYR A 199 -5.58 42.47 15.29
N ASN A 200 -5.95 41.23 15.61
CA ASN A 200 -5.65 40.04 14.81
C ASN A 200 -6.86 39.64 13.95
N GLY A 201 -6.71 39.70 12.63
CA GLY A 201 -7.73 39.26 11.69
C GLY A 201 -7.86 37.73 11.53
N THR A 202 -6.86 36.92 11.91
CA THR A 202 -6.87 35.46 11.64
C THR A 202 -7.88 34.68 12.49
N SER A 203 -8.33 35.26 13.61
CA SER A 203 -9.36 34.67 14.47
C SER A 203 -10.79 34.90 13.97
N ALA A 204 -11.00 35.65 12.88
CA ALA A 204 -12.33 35.89 12.33
C ALA A 204 -12.94 34.64 11.65
N VAL A 205 -12.09 33.79 11.06
CA VAL A 205 -12.52 32.56 10.37
C VAL A 205 -11.65 31.40 10.83
N THR A 206 -12.26 30.34 11.35
CA THR A 206 -11.59 29.08 11.67
C THR A 206 -12.00 28.02 10.65
N VAL A 207 -11.02 27.33 10.08
CA VAL A 207 -11.25 26.26 9.12
C VAL A 207 -10.85 24.92 9.73
N TYR A 208 -11.83 24.06 10.00
CA TYR A 208 -11.57 22.72 10.50
C TYR A 208 -11.30 21.74 9.36
N ILE A 209 -10.19 21.00 9.45
CA ILE A 209 -9.83 19.91 8.54
C ILE A 209 -9.41 18.64 9.33
N SER A 210 -9.16 17.55 8.61
CA SER A 210 -8.57 16.32 9.15
C SER A 210 -7.68 15.68 8.09
N GLN A 211 -6.36 15.94 8.12
CA GLN A 211 -5.44 15.32 7.17
C GLN A 211 -5.37 13.79 7.31
N ALA A 212 -5.54 13.28 8.53
CA ALA A 212 -5.55 11.84 8.82
C ALA A 212 -6.54 11.06 7.94
N ARG A 213 -7.67 11.66 7.53
CA ARG A 213 -8.67 11.06 6.64
C ARG A 213 -8.04 10.60 5.31
N GLN A 214 -7.32 11.52 4.61
CA GLN A 214 -6.56 11.26 3.39
C GLN A 214 -5.71 12.51 3.03
N GLU A 215 -4.39 12.45 3.21
CA GLU A 215 -3.50 13.61 3.02
C GLU A 215 -3.34 14.04 1.56
N GLN A 216 -3.49 13.08 0.62
CA GLN A 216 -3.55 13.38 -0.82
C GLN A 216 -4.81 14.20 -1.16
N ALA A 217 -5.93 13.96 -0.48
CA ALA A 217 -7.17 14.69 -0.72
C ALA A 217 -7.07 16.14 -0.24
N TYR A 218 -6.46 16.34 0.94
CA TYR A 218 -6.16 17.68 1.42
C TYR A 218 -5.25 18.45 0.45
N SER A 219 -4.20 17.80 -0.04
CA SER A 219 -3.19 18.42 -0.90
C SER A 219 -3.71 18.78 -2.30
N HIS A 220 -4.46 17.88 -2.94
CA HIS A 220 -4.91 18.06 -4.34
C HIS A 220 -6.23 18.82 -4.48
N PHE A 221 -7.15 18.74 -3.50
CA PHE A 221 -8.49 19.32 -3.62
C PHE A 221 -8.79 20.38 -2.55
N ILE A 222 -8.65 20.02 -1.27
CA ILE A 222 -9.17 20.87 -0.19
C ILE A 222 -8.36 22.16 -0.04
N SER A 223 -7.03 22.07 0.13
CA SER A 223 -6.19 23.25 0.37
C SER A 223 -6.22 24.26 -0.79
N PRO A 224 -6.16 23.87 -2.08
CA PRO A 224 -6.28 24.82 -3.19
C PRO A 224 -7.65 25.51 -3.26
N GLN A 225 -8.75 24.76 -3.14
CA GLN A 225 -10.09 25.31 -3.35
C GLN A 225 -10.60 26.10 -2.14
N LEU A 226 -10.21 25.70 -0.93
CA LEU A 226 -10.38 26.50 0.30
C LEU A 226 -9.75 27.89 0.16
N LYS A 227 -8.51 27.95 -0.36
CA LYS A 227 -7.79 29.21 -0.52
C LYS A 227 -8.46 30.13 -1.54
N ASP A 228 -8.92 29.60 -2.67
CA ASP A 228 -9.66 30.37 -3.68
C ASP A 228 -10.98 30.96 -3.10
N VAL A 229 -11.75 30.18 -2.32
CA VAL A 229 -12.93 30.69 -1.59
C VAL A 229 -12.57 31.83 -0.64
N LEU A 230 -11.59 31.63 0.23
CA LEU A 230 -11.28 32.60 1.29
C LEU A 230 -10.57 33.86 0.74
N GLN A 231 -9.71 33.73 -0.26
CA GLN A 231 -9.08 34.86 -0.94
C GLN A 231 -10.12 35.72 -1.69
N ALA A 232 -11.15 35.10 -2.28
CA ALA A 232 -12.26 35.84 -2.90
C ALA A 232 -13.19 36.49 -1.88
N ALA A 233 -13.45 35.84 -0.74
CA ALA A 233 -14.16 36.45 0.37
C ALA A 233 -13.41 37.70 0.88
N GLN A 234 -12.10 37.57 1.13
CA GLN A 234 -11.23 38.70 1.52
C GLN A 234 -11.21 39.82 0.48
N LEU A 235 -11.05 39.51 -0.81
CA LEU A 235 -11.00 40.51 -1.88
C LEU A 235 -12.33 41.27 -2.03
N SER A 236 -13.46 40.55 -2.03
CA SER A 236 -14.79 41.17 -2.10
C SER A 236 -15.13 42.00 -0.86
N PHE A 237 -14.65 41.58 0.32
CA PHE A 237 -14.82 42.31 1.58
C PHE A 237 -13.94 43.56 1.67
N ARG A 238 -12.64 43.49 1.33
CA ARG A 238 -11.70 44.64 1.36
C ARG A 238 -12.29 45.89 0.71
N ASN A 239 -12.88 45.73 -0.47
CA ASN A 239 -13.50 46.83 -1.21
C ASN A 239 -14.72 47.43 -0.48
N ARG A 240 -15.56 46.58 0.12
CA ARG A 240 -16.73 47.01 0.92
C ARG A 240 -16.32 47.66 2.23
N ASN A 241 -15.26 47.16 2.87
CA ASN A 241 -14.70 47.70 4.11
C ASN A 241 -14.10 49.09 3.88
N ALA A 242 -13.34 49.30 2.80
CA ALA A 242 -12.86 50.63 2.42
C ALA A 242 -14.02 51.62 2.18
N GLN A 243 -15.12 51.15 1.57
CA GLN A 243 -16.34 51.94 1.34
C GLN A 243 -17.14 52.21 2.63
N SER A 244 -17.26 51.26 3.55
CA SER A 244 -17.97 51.49 4.82
C SER A 244 -17.17 52.41 5.75
N LEU A 245 -15.84 52.24 5.79
CA LEU A 245 -14.94 53.09 6.58
C LEU A 245 -15.00 54.57 6.18
N SER A 246 -15.20 54.90 4.90
CA SER A 246 -15.37 56.30 4.46
C SER A 246 -16.67 56.96 4.91
N HIS A 247 -17.59 56.22 5.56
CA HIS A 247 -18.87 56.74 6.07
C HIS A 247 -18.88 56.90 7.61
N PHE A 248 -17.81 56.54 8.32
CA PHE A 248 -17.73 56.77 9.77
C PHE A 248 -17.44 58.25 10.07
N SER A 249 -18.31 58.88 10.87
CA SER A 249 -18.27 60.32 11.20
C SER A 249 -17.01 60.79 11.93
N ASN A 250 -16.26 59.88 12.57
CA ASN A 250 -15.01 60.16 13.29
C ASN A 250 -13.77 59.48 12.63
N PHE A 251 -13.82 59.19 11.33
CA PHE A 251 -12.77 58.42 10.64
C PHE A 251 -11.45 59.19 10.45
N ASN A 252 -10.49 59.01 11.38
CA ASN A 252 -9.12 59.50 11.23
C ASN A 252 -8.26 58.49 10.46
N LEU A 253 -8.30 58.58 9.12
CA LEU A 253 -7.51 57.73 8.22
C LEU A 253 -6.00 57.76 8.54
N THR A 254 -5.45 58.92 8.90
CA THR A 254 -4.00 59.06 9.19
C THR A 254 -3.59 58.25 10.42
N ASN A 255 -4.35 58.37 11.52
CA ASN A 255 -4.12 57.59 12.74
C ASN A 255 -4.24 56.08 12.48
N LEU A 256 -5.27 55.68 11.74
CA LEU A 256 -5.55 54.28 11.45
C LEU A 256 -4.48 53.68 10.52
N MET A 257 -4.05 54.39 9.48
CA MET A 257 -2.95 53.95 8.60
C MET A 257 -1.59 53.89 9.29
N GLN A 258 -1.39 54.64 10.37
CA GLN A 258 -0.17 54.60 11.19
C GLN A 258 -0.18 53.46 12.22
N ASN A 259 -1.30 53.27 12.93
CA ASN A 259 -1.37 52.38 14.10
C ASN A 259 -2.07 51.03 13.85
N ALA A 260 -3.02 50.96 12.92
CA ALA A 260 -3.80 49.74 12.64
C ALA A 260 -4.09 49.47 11.13
N PRO A 261 -3.13 49.66 10.20
CA PRO A 261 -3.37 49.55 8.75
C PRO A 261 -3.89 48.18 8.30
N GLN A 262 -3.67 47.11 9.08
CA GLN A 262 -4.24 45.79 8.85
C GLN A 262 -5.77 45.82 8.81
N THR A 263 -6.45 46.68 9.57
CA THR A 263 -7.92 46.79 9.57
C THR A 263 -8.50 47.35 8.25
N ILE A 264 -7.66 47.92 7.37
CA ILE A 264 -8.02 48.28 5.99
C ILE A 264 -7.48 47.23 5.01
N LEU A 265 -6.20 46.89 5.10
CA LEU A 265 -5.49 46.11 4.09
C LEU A 265 -5.78 44.60 4.17
N ASN A 266 -5.87 44.04 5.38
CA ASN A 266 -6.14 42.63 5.67
C ASN A 266 -7.22 42.54 6.77
N PRO A 267 -8.44 43.04 6.50
CA PRO A 267 -9.45 43.28 7.54
C PRO A 267 -9.96 42.01 8.22
N PHE A 268 -9.89 40.86 7.54
CA PHE A 268 -10.04 39.56 8.16
C PHE A 268 -9.15 38.54 7.45
N ASP A 269 -8.77 37.49 8.17
CA ASP A 269 -8.04 36.35 7.63
C ASP A 269 -8.53 35.06 8.31
N PHE A 270 -7.87 33.93 8.04
CA PHE A 270 -8.31 32.64 8.54
C PHE A 270 -7.19 31.84 9.22
N GLN A 271 -7.56 31.10 10.27
CA GLN A 271 -6.75 30.05 10.86
C GLN A 271 -7.25 28.69 10.38
N VAL A 272 -6.33 27.83 9.92
CA VAL A 272 -6.63 26.41 9.69
C VAL A 272 -6.33 25.63 10.97
N ASP A 273 -7.32 24.91 11.47
CA ASP A 273 -7.19 23.98 12.60
C ASP A 273 -7.32 22.54 12.05
N ASP A 274 -6.21 21.80 12.08
CA ASP A 274 -6.20 20.41 11.67
C ASP A 274 -6.44 19.51 12.88
N LEU A 275 -7.66 19.00 12.95
CA LEU A 275 -8.14 18.21 14.09
C LEU A 275 -7.35 16.92 14.24
N ARG A 276 -6.74 16.39 13.16
CA ARG A 276 -5.94 15.16 13.13
C ARG A 276 -4.83 15.29 12.06
N PRO A 277 -3.70 15.96 12.36
CA PRO A 277 -2.68 16.30 11.38
C PRO A 277 -1.87 15.08 10.91
N PHE A 278 -1.37 15.15 9.67
CA PHE A 278 -0.42 14.18 9.11
C PHE A 278 1.02 14.65 9.33
N ASP A 279 1.43 14.70 10.61
CA ASP A 279 2.73 15.21 11.06
C ASP A 279 3.86 14.17 11.07
N VAL A 280 3.57 12.89 10.78
CA VAL A 280 4.54 11.79 10.74
C VAL A 280 4.62 11.20 9.33
N PRO A 281 5.54 11.67 8.46
CA PRO A 281 5.62 11.23 7.05
C PRO A 281 5.84 9.73 6.85
N VAL A 282 6.48 9.05 7.81
CA VAL A 282 6.68 7.58 7.81
C VAL A 282 5.35 6.82 7.72
N THR A 283 4.26 7.41 8.21
CA THR A 283 2.90 6.84 8.15
C THR A 283 2.46 6.50 6.72
N THR A 284 2.98 7.21 5.70
CA THR A 284 2.73 6.92 4.27
C THR A 284 3.12 5.50 3.85
N ALA A 285 4.13 4.91 4.52
CA ALA A 285 4.53 3.52 4.31
C ALA A 285 3.53 2.53 4.93
N LEU A 286 2.82 2.92 6.00
CA LEU A 286 1.80 2.12 6.64
C LEU A 286 0.41 2.27 5.99
N THR A 287 0.13 3.40 5.33
CA THR A 287 -1.19 3.71 4.75
C THR A 287 -1.29 3.52 3.24
N ALA A 288 -0.18 3.58 2.49
CA ALA A 288 -0.20 3.50 1.03
C ALA A 288 0.94 2.65 0.46
N ILE A 289 2.08 3.25 0.11
CA ILE A 289 3.09 2.63 -0.76
C ILE A 289 3.71 1.38 -0.13
N GLY A 290 3.97 1.38 1.18
CA GLY A 290 4.58 0.25 1.86
C GLY A 290 3.68 -1.00 1.98
N LEU A 291 2.37 -0.87 1.72
CA LEU A 291 1.48 -2.02 1.60
C LEU A 291 1.86 -2.94 0.44
N ILE A 292 2.58 -2.42 -0.58
CA ILE A 292 3.21 -3.23 -1.63
C ILE A 292 4.24 -4.19 -1.02
N TYR A 293 5.03 -3.75 -0.02
CA TYR A 293 5.96 -4.63 0.69
C TYR A 293 5.24 -5.66 1.58
N VAL A 294 4.12 -5.29 2.21
CA VAL A 294 3.27 -6.23 2.98
C VAL A 294 2.74 -7.35 2.08
N ALA A 295 2.26 -7.01 0.87
CA ALA A 295 1.91 -7.99 -0.14
C ALA A 295 3.14 -8.80 -0.58
N PHE A 296 4.25 -8.15 -0.91
CA PHE A 296 5.47 -8.81 -1.40
C PHE A 296 6.03 -9.84 -0.41
N ALA A 297 6.04 -9.54 0.90
CA ALA A 297 6.43 -10.48 1.94
C ALA A 297 5.52 -11.72 1.99
N ALA A 298 4.20 -11.52 1.87
CA ALA A 298 3.22 -12.61 1.83
C ALA A 298 3.37 -13.48 0.56
N LEU A 299 3.60 -12.82 -0.59
CA LEU A 299 3.84 -13.41 -1.91
C LEU A 299 5.12 -14.28 -1.95
N VAL A 300 6.23 -13.74 -1.46
CA VAL A 300 7.52 -14.44 -1.32
C VAL A 300 7.37 -15.67 -0.42
N THR A 301 6.72 -15.52 0.73
CA THR A 301 6.44 -16.63 1.66
C THR A 301 5.62 -17.76 1.03
N CYS A 302 4.51 -17.44 0.36
CA CYS A 302 3.68 -18.43 -0.33
C CYS A 302 4.49 -19.16 -1.41
N THR A 303 5.22 -18.44 -2.26
CA THR A 303 6.01 -19.04 -3.35
C THR A 303 7.18 -19.90 -2.84
N HIS A 304 7.88 -19.51 -1.78
CA HIS A 304 8.87 -20.38 -1.12
C HIS A 304 8.23 -21.66 -0.56
N SER A 305 7.07 -21.56 0.09
CA SER A 305 6.37 -22.74 0.62
C SER A 305 5.93 -23.71 -0.49
N LEU A 306 5.54 -23.19 -1.67
CA LEU A 306 5.19 -23.97 -2.84
C LEU A 306 6.43 -24.66 -3.44
N GLN A 307 7.53 -23.93 -3.58
CA GLN A 307 8.80 -24.50 -4.06
C GLN A 307 9.30 -25.61 -3.12
N ALA A 308 9.30 -25.41 -1.81
CA ALA A 308 9.72 -26.42 -0.83
C ALA A 308 8.86 -27.70 -0.94
N ARG A 309 7.53 -27.57 -0.95
CA ARG A 309 6.61 -28.70 -1.14
C ARG A 309 6.83 -29.44 -2.45
N THR A 310 7.17 -28.72 -3.51
CA THR A 310 7.38 -29.28 -4.85
C THR A 310 8.71 -30.02 -4.95
N ARG A 311 9.82 -29.39 -4.54
CA ARG A 311 11.17 -30.00 -4.53
C ARG A 311 11.23 -31.28 -3.69
N LEU A 312 10.54 -31.30 -2.54
CA LEU A 312 10.49 -32.45 -1.63
C LEU A 312 9.44 -33.52 -2.02
N GLY A 313 8.59 -33.24 -3.02
CA GLY A 313 7.50 -34.12 -3.46
C GLY A 313 6.35 -34.26 -2.44
N LEU A 314 6.23 -33.35 -1.47
CA LEU A 314 5.28 -33.45 -0.35
C LEU A 314 3.81 -33.44 -0.80
N ASN A 315 3.50 -32.75 -1.90
CA ASN A 315 2.15 -32.74 -2.48
C ASN A 315 1.61 -34.16 -2.78
N ASN A 316 2.50 -35.07 -3.19
CA ASN A 316 2.16 -36.46 -3.53
C ASN A 316 2.30 -37.41 -2.32
N LYS A 317 3.24 -37.13 -1.41
CA LYS A 317 3.52 -37.97 -0.23
C LYS A 317 2.52 -37.77 0.91
N LEU A 318 1.95 -36.57 1.07
CA LEU A 318 1.10 -36.24 2.21
C LEU A 318 -0.38 -36.62 2.01
N THR A 319 -1.00 -37.11 3.09
CA THR A 319 -2.45 -37.26 3.20
C THR A 319 -3.14 -35.90 3.08
N LEU A 320 -4.38 -35.85 2.58
CA LEU A 320 -5.11 -34.60 2.38
C LEU A 320 -5.17 -33.72 3.65
N LYS A 321 -5.48 -34.32 4.81
CA LYS A 321 -5.51 -33.61 6.10
C LYS A 321 -4.15 -33.03 6.50
N SER A 322 -3.05 -33.70 6.16
CA SER A 322 -1.69 -33.22 6.44
C SER A 322 -1.26 -32.14 5.46
N LEU A 323 -1.46 -32.34 4.15
CA LEU A 323 -1.14 -31.34 3.13
C LEU A 323 -1.92 -30.03 3.36
N LEU A 324 -3.20 -30.12 3.72
CA LEU A 324 -4.03 -28.96 4.06
C LEU A 324 -3.47 -28.18 5.25
N LYS A 325 -3.04 -28.86 6.32
CA LYS A 325 -2.36 -28.22 7.45
C LYS A 325 -1.08 -27.52 7.02
N VAL A 326 -0.27 -28.13 6.15
CA VAL A 326 0.95 -27.48 5.61
C VAL A 326 0.60 -26.25 4.77
N ARG A 327 -0.40 -26.33 3.87
CA ARG A 327 -0.85 -25.22 3.02
C ARG A 327 -1.36 -24.00 3.82
N ILE A 328 -1.99 -24.21 4.97
CA ILE A 328 -2.62 -23.12 5.75
C ILE A 328 -1.72 -22.69 6.91
N CYS A 329 -1.27 -23.61 7.75
CA CYS A 329 -0.54 -23.27 8.98
C CYS A 329 0.88 -22.78 8.68
N SER A 330 1.58 -23.31 7.66
CA SER A 330 2.93 -22.86 7.34
C SER A 330 3.00 -21.39 6.94
N PRO A 331 2.21 -20.89 5.96
CA PRO A 331 2.22 -19.46 5.64
C PRO A 331 1.71 -18.60 6.80
N LEU A 332 0.68 -19.00 7.55
CA LEU A 332 0.20 -18.25 8.71
C LEU A 332 1.28 -18.06 9.80
N ILE A 333 2.06 -19.11 10.10
CA ILE A 333 3.18 -19.01 11.06
C ILE A 333 4.26 -18.05 10.54
N CYS A 334 4.56 -18.07 9.24
CA CYS A 334 5.49 -17.10 8.64
C CYS A 334 4.94 -15.67 8.66
N TYR A 335 3.66 -15.47 8.34
CA TYR A 335 3.01 -14.15 8.36
C TYR A 335 2.99 -13.53 9.76
N PHE A 336 2.83 -14.33 10.82
CA PHE A 336 2.89 -13.87 12.22
C PHE A 336 4.23 -13.17 12.54
N TRP A 337 5.34 -13.78 12.16
CA TRP A 337 6.68 -13.23 12.39
C TRP A 337 7.04 -12.09 11.42
N LEU A 338 6.62 -12.19 10.15
CA LEU A 338 6.88 -11.16 9.14
C LEU A 338 6.06 -9.88 9.40
N SER A 339 4.80 -10.01 9.83
CA SER A 339 4.01 -8.84 10.25
C SER A 339 4.55 -8.23 11.54
N PHE A 340 5.10 -9.04 12.45
CA PHE A 340 5.75 -8.54 13.67
C PHE A 340 7.00 -7.72 13.32
N ALA A 341 7.88 -8.24 12.45
CA ALA A 341 9.05 -7.51 11.98
C ALA A 341 8.66 -6.21 11.23
N TYR A 342 7.62 -6.24 10.40
CA TYR A 342 7.13 -5.04 9.69
C TYR A 342 6.53 -3.99 10.64
N ALA A 343 5.76 -4.41 11.64
CA ALA A 343 5.24 -3.51 12.67
C ALA A 343 6.37 -2.94 13.55
N LEU A 344 7.34 -3.77 13.93
CA LEU A 344 8.50 -3.37 14.75
C LEU A 344 9.41 -2.36 14.03
N LEU A 345 9.55 -2.47 12.69
CA LEU A 345 10.24 -1.47 11.87
C LEU A 345 9.66 -0.05 12.10
N SER A 346 8.35 0.06 12.29
CA SER A 346 7.68 1.34 12.54
C SER A 346 7.97 1.90 13.94
N VAL A 347 8.32 1.04 14.90
CA VAL A 347 8.78 1.46 16.25
C VAL A 347 10.19 2.05 16.18
N PHE A 348 11.10 1.44 15.39
CA PHE A 348 12.44 2.00 15.15
C PHE A 348 12.42 3.38 14.46
N PHE A 349 11.40 3.65 13.64
CA PHE A 349 11.15 4.97 13.06
C PHE A 349 10.18 5.85 13.87
N HIS A 350 10.03 5.58 15.18
CA HIS A 350 9.30 6.40 16.15
C HIS A 350 7.83 6.74 15.79
N VAL A 351 7.13 5.84 15.09
CA VAL A 351 5.70 6.03 14.76
C VAL A 351 4.84 6.10 16.04
N PRO A 352 3.99 7.14 16.23
CA PRO A 352 3.37 7.44 17.52
C PRO A 352 2.12 6.60 17.80
N PHE A 353 2.30 5.32 18.10
CA PHE A 353 1.21 4.38 18.44
C PHE A 353 0.37 4.77 19.67
N GLY A 354 0.77 5.78 20.45
CA GLY A 354 0.03 6.23 21.63
C GLY A 354 -1.22 7.07 21.36
N ARG A 355 -1.43 7.58 20.14
CA ARG A 355 -2.57 8.47 19.84
C ARG A 355 -3.91 7.75 19.98
N PHE A 356 -4.05 6.59 19.35
CA PHE A 356 -5.26 5.78 19.46
C PHE A 356 -5.19 4.84 20.67
N ARG A 357 -5.95 5.15 21.72
CA ARG A 357 -6.10 4.31 22.93
C ARG A 357 -4.77 3.94 23.63
N SER A 358 -3.78 4.84 23.59
CA SER A 358 -2.50 4.69 24.32
C SER A 358 -1.80 3.36 24.02
N ALA A 359 -1.53 2.53 25.02
CA ALA A 359 -0.77 1.27 24.87
C ALA A 359 -1.38 0.24 23.88
N GLY A 360 -2.64 0.41 23.46
CA GLY A 360 -3.30 -0.50 22.52
C GLY A 360 -2.85 -0.38 21.05
N GLY A 361 -2.21 0.72 20.65
CA GLY A 361 -1.97 1.01 19.22
C GLY A 361 -1.02 0.03 18.52
N PHE A 362 0.13 -0.29 19.12
CA PHE A 362 1.11 -1.20 18.49
C PHE A 362 0.58 -2.64 18.29
N PRO A 363 -0.01 -3.30 19.30
CA PRO A 363 -0.60 -4.63 19.11
C PRO A 363 -1.71 -4.67 18.05
N LEU A 364 -2.54 -3.62 17.96
CA LEU A 364 -3.56 -3.50 16.91
C LEU A 364 -2.93 -3.32 15.51
N CYS A 365 -1.88 -2.50 15.39
CA CYS A 365 -1.16 -2.31 14.13
C CYS A 365 -0.50 -3.61 13.64
N TRP A 366 0.12 -4.37 14.55
CA TRP A 366 0.68 -5.68 14.25
C TRP A 366 -0.39 -6.69 13.82
N LEU A 367 -1.52 -6.77 14.54
CA LEU A 367 -2.64 -7.66 14.21
C LEU A 367 -3.26 -7.31 12.84
N MET A 368 -3.35 -6.01 12.52
CA MET A 368 -3.79 -5.50 11.23
C MET A 368 -2.88 -5.98 10.09
N PHE A 369 -1.55 -5.88 10.25
CA PHE A 369 -0.60 -6.42 9.26
C PHE A 369 -0.62 -7.96 9.19
N PHE A 370 -0.83 -8.66 10.31
CA PHE A 370 -0.96 -10.12 10.32
C PHE A 370 -2.16 -10.59 9.49
N LEU A 371 -3.34 -9.99 9.73
CA LEU A 371 -4.55 -10.31 8.98
C LEU A 371 -4.48 -9.79 7.53
N GLY A 372 -3.78 -8.68 7.28
CA GLY A 372 -3.44 -8.20 5.94
C GLY A 372 -2.62 -9.19 5.14
N MET A 373 -1.47 -9.64 5.66
CA MET A 373 -0.64 -10.67 5.04
C MET A 373 -1.40 -11.99 4.86
N SER A 374 -2.26 -12.37 5.81
CA SER A 374 -3.08 -13.57 5.75
C SER A 374 -4.12 -13.51 4.62
N ALA A 375 -4.88 -12.41 4.53
CA ALA A 375 -5.84 -12.17 3.46
C ALA A 375 -5.18 -12.16 2.08
N LEU A 376 -4.09 -11.40 1.94
CA LEU A 376 -3.37 -11.26 0.67
C LEU A 376 -2.69 -12.56 0.25
N GLY A 377 -1.97 -13.22 1.16
CA GLY A 377 -1.11 -14.36 0.87
C GLY A 377 -1.85 -15.69 0.75
N LEU A 378 -2.93 -15.92 1.52
CA LEU A 378 -3.73 -17.13 1.35
C LEU A 378 -4.57 -17.08 0.06
N THR A 379 -4.95 -15.89 -0.42
CA THR A 379 -5.56 -15.73 -1.76
C THR A 379 -4.59 -16.22 -2.86
N ILE A 380 -3.29 -15.99 -2.70
CA ILE A 380 -2.28 -16.50 -3.63
C ILE A 380 -2.13 -18.02 -3.49
N GLU A 381 -2.13 -18.57 -2.27
CA GLU A 381 -2.10 -20.03 -2.06
C GLU A 381 -3.29 -20.73 -2.74
N VAL A 382 -4.50 -20.15 -2.74
CA VAL A 382 -5.65 -20.61 -3.57
C VAL A 382 -5.26 -20.64 -5.05
N VAL A 383 -4.70 -19.54 -5.57
CA VAL A 383 -4.33 -19.43 -6.98
C VAL A 383 -3.24 -20.45 -7.37
N THR A 384 -2.33 -20.86 -6.47
CA THR A 384 -1.38 -21.97 -6.74
C THR A 384 -2.04 -23.35 -6.94
N ILE A 385 -3.32 -23.50 -6.60
CA ILE A 385 -4.10 -24.75 -6.77
C ILE A 385 -4.90 -24.72 -8.08
N ILE A 386 -5.25 -23.52 -8.56
CA ILE A 386 -6.08 -23.30 -9.75
C ILE A 386 -5.20 -23.07 -11.00
N LEU A 387 -4.14 -22.28 -10.88
CA LEU A 387 -3.20 -21.94 -11.95
C LEU A 387 -1.89 -22.75 -11.84
N THR A 388 -1.30 -23.07 -12.99
CA THR A 388 0.08 -23.56 -13.09
C THR A 388 1.05 -22.55 -12.46
N PRO A 389 2.10 -22.97 -11.73
CA PRO A 389 3.05 -22.05 -11.07
C PRO A 389 3.64 -20.94 -11.96
N GLN A 390 3.77 -21.20 -13.28
CA GLN A 390 4.23 -20.23 -14.27
C GLN A 390 3.32 -18.99 -14.41
N TYR A 391 2.00 -19.14 -14.22
CA TYR A 391 1.03 -18.06 -14.41
C TYR A 391 0.70 -17.29 -13.13
N VAL A 392 1.12 -17.81 -11.95
CA VAL A 392 0.84 -17.17 -10.66
C VAL A 392 1.39 -15.74 -10.64
N SER A 393 2.60 -15.51 -11.19
CA SER A 393 3.22 -14.18 -11.30
C SER A 393 2.35 -13.11 -11.98
N TYR A 394 1.56 -13.46 -12.99
CA TYR A 394 0.66 -12.50 -13.64
C TYR A 394 -0.55 -12.15 -12.76
N PHE A 395 -1.10 -13.13 -12.03
CA PHE A 395 -2.12 -12.86 -11.02
C PHE A 395 -1.57 -12.02 -9.86
N MET A 396 -0.31 -12.22 -9.46
CA MET A 396 0.34 -11.42 -8.41
C MET A 396 0.40 -9.94 -8.79
N ILE A 397 0.71 -9.60 -10.06
CA ILE A 397 0.67 -8.23 -10.59
C ILE A 397 -0.75 -7.66 -10.50
N PHE A 398 -1.75 -8.40 -11.00
CA PHE A 398 -3.17 -8.00 -10.88
C PHE A 398 -3.59 -7.75 -9.43
N TRP A 399 -3.25 -8.65 -8.52
CA TRP A 399 -3.68 -8.59 -7.12
C TRP A 399 -3.07 -7.41 -6.36
N ILE A 400 -1.80 -7.06 -6.63
CA ILE A 400 -1.16 -5.84 -6.09
C ILE A 400 -1.83 -4.59 -6.67
N ILE A 401 -1.98 -4.50 -7.99
CA ILE A 401 -2.46 -3.29 -8.67
C ILE A 401 -3.93 -3.01 -8.33
N TRP A 402 -4.79 -4.04 -8.30
CA TRP A 402 -6.18 -3.94 -7.86
C TRP A 402 -6.27 -3.38 -6.44
N ASN A 403 -5.40 -3.85 -5.53
CA ASN A 403 -5.34 -3.39 -4.14
C ASN A 403 -4.84 -1.94 -3.98
N ILE A 404 -3.70 -1.58 -4.58
CA ILE A 404 -3.06 -0.26 -4.34
C ILE A 404 -3.83 0.91 -4.96
N SER A 405 -4.54 0.67 -6.07
CA SER A 405 -5.29 1.71 -6.80
C SER A 405 -6.28 2.47 -5.92
N VAL A 406 -6.91 1.78 -4.95
CA VAL A 406 -7.95 2.32 -4.08
C VAL A 406 -7.43 2.96 -2.77
N CYS A 407 -6.11 3.08 -2.59
CA CYS A 407 -5.53 3.62 -1.35
C CYS A 407 -4.98 5.04 -1.48
N TYR A 408 -4.55 5.43 -2.68
CA TYR A 408 -3.90 6.72 -2.92
C TYR A 408 -4.86 7.91 -2.85
N LEU A 409 -6.10 7.73 -3.32
CA LEU A 409 -7.14 8.77 -3.38
C LEU A 409 -8.38 8.34 -2.60
N PRO A 410 -9.22 9.28 -2.12
CA PRO A 410 -10.44 8.92 -1.42
C PRO A 410 -11.48 8.34 -2.40
N ILE A 411 -12.23 7.32 -1.96
CA ILE A 411 -13.29 6.70 -2.78
C ILE A 411 -14.27 7.76 -3.32
N ASP A 412 -14.53 8.81 -2.54
CA ASP A 412 -15.41 9.92 -2.91
C ASP A 412 -15.11 10.49 -4.30
N VAL A 413 -13.83 10.74 -4.68
CA VAL A 413 -13.47 11.27 -6.01
C VAL A 413 -13.23 10.18 -7.07
N LEU A 414 -13.23 8.90 -6.71
CA LEU A 414 -12.97 7.84 -7.68
C LEU A 414 -14.22 7.53 -8.52
N PRO A 415 -14.06 7.17 -9.81
CA PRO A 415 -15.14 6.61 -10.61
C PRO A 415 -15.80 5.41 -9.92
N SER A 416 -17.11 5.25 -10.05
CA SER A 416 -17.90 4.31 -9.23
C SER A 416 -17.49 2.83 -9.36
N ILE A 417 -16.72 2.46 -10.39
CA ILE A 417 -16.10 1.13 -10.53
C ILE A 417 -15.15 0.80 -9.36
N TYR A 418 -14.51 1.81 -8.76
CA TYR A 418 -13.60 1.65 -7.62
C TYR A 418 -14.32 1.47 -6.28
N ALA A 419 -15.64 1.38 -6.24
CA ALA A 419 -16.41 1.05 -5.03
C ALA A 419 -16.04 -0.33 -4.43
N TYR A 420 -15.32 -1.19 -5.18
CA TYR A 420 -14.69 -2.39 -4.63
C TYR A 420 -13.68 -2.08 -3.51
N ALA A 421 -13.23 -0.83 -3.35
CA ALA A 421 -12.34 -0.39 -2.29
C ALA A 421 -12.76 -0.90 -0.90
N HIS A 422 -14.06 -0.88 -0.57
CA HIS A 422 -14.57 -1.36 0.71
C HIS A 422 -14.25 -2.85 0.98
N MET A 423 -14.13 -3.68 -0.07
CA MET A 423 -13.70 -5.08 0.06
C MET A 423 -12.19 -5.28 -0.17
N ALA A 424 -11.42 -4.28 -0.60
CA ALA A 424 -9.99 -4.44 -0.89
C ALA A 424 -9.16 -4.49 0.41
N PRO A 425 -8.30 -5.52 0.62
CA PRO A 425 -7.44 -5.61 1.79
C PRO A 425 -6.59 -4.35 2.05
N PHE A 426 -5.93 -3.76 1.04
CA PHE A 426 -5.10 -2.57 1.27
C PHE A 426 -5.91 -1.36 1.76
N TYR A 427 -7.12 -1.14 1.26
CA TYR A 427 -7.97 -0.03 1.71
C TYR A 427 -8.32 -0.19 3.20
N ASN A 428 -8.71 -1.39 3.61
CA ASN A 428 -9.05 -1.70 5.00
C ASN A 428 -7.82 -1.58 5.93
N ILE A 429 -6.62 -1.98 5.47
CA ILE A 429 -5.35 -1.73 6.19
C ILE A 429 -5.08 -0.22 6.29
N SER A 430 -5.25 0.53 5.20
CA SER A 430 -5.03 2.00 5.17
C SER A 430 -5.92 2.74 6.17
N ARG A 431 -7.22 2.44 6.17
CA ARG A 431 -8.20 3.00 7.12
C ARG A 431 -7.87 2.63 8.57
N ALA A 432 -7.49 1.37 8.82
CA ALA A 432 -7.09 0.94 10.15
C ALA A 432 -5.79 1.60 10.63
N ALA A 433 -4.77 1.72 9.77
CA ALA A 433 -3.52 2.41 10.06
C ALA A 433 -3.75 3.89 10.38
N ARG A 434 -4.60 4.59 9.60
CA ARG A 434 -4.99 5.99 9.85
C ARG A 434 -5.69 6.15 11.21
N SER A 435 -6.59 5.25 11.56
CA SER A 435 -7.26 5.29 12.87
C SER A 435 -6.28 5.02 14.02
N ILE A 436 -5.41 4.01 13.90
CA ILE A 436 -4.46 3.62 14.96
C ILE A 436 -3.33 4.63 15.17
N ILE A 437 -2.77 5.21 14.11
CA ILE A 437 -1.56 6.04 14.17
C ILE A 437 -1.89 7.53 14.34
N LEU A 438 -2.97 7.99 13.71
CA LEU A 438 -3.31 9.41 13.62
C LEU A 438 -4.61 9.77 14.37
N ASP A 439 -5.19 8.83 15.13
CA ASP A 439 -6.50 8.96 15.78
C ASP A 439 -7.64 9.40 14.82
N GLY A 440 -7.57 8.92 13.58
CA GLY A 440 -8.67 9.02 12.62
C GLY A 440 -9.86 8.15 12.99
N LYS A 441 -11.01 8.40 12.34
CA LYS A 441 -12.31 7.74 12.59
C LYS A 441 -12.22 6.24 12.82
N ASN A 442 -12.81 5.79 13.92
CA ASN A 442 -12.73 4.41 14.41
C ASN A 442 -13.62 3.42 13.61
N GLU A 443 -13.17 3.05 12.42
CA GLU A 443 -13.78 1.99 11.60
C GLU A 443 -13.11 0.61 11.81
N LEU A 444 -12.26 0.47 12.85
CA LEU A 444 -11.48 -0.74 13.10
C LEU A 444 -12.30 -2.05 13.07
N PRO A 445 -13.50 -2.16 13.69
CA PRO A 445 -14.26 -3.41 13.63
C PRO A 445 -14.62 -3.86 12.20
N VAL A 446 -14.91 -2.91 11.31
CA VAL A 446 -15.22 -3.18 9.89
C VAL A 446 -13.95 -3.60 9.15
N ASN A 447 -12.87 -2.82 9.30
CA ASN A 447 -11.59 -3.09 8.66
C ASN A 447 -11.03 -4.47 9.04
N PHE A 448 -11.06 -4.82 10.32
CA PHE A 448 -10.66 -6.14 10.81
C PHE A 448 -11.58 -7.26 10.32
N ALA A 449 -12.90 -7.03 10.26
CA ALA A 449 -13.85 -8.02 9.74
C ALA A 449 -13.62 -8.34 8.26
N VAL A 450 -13.32 -7.35 7.40
CA VAL A 450 -13.04 -7.58 5.97
C VAL A 450 -11.75 -8.38 5.77
N LEU A 451 -10.67 -8.06 6.50
CA LEU A 451 -9.41 -8.82 6.43
C LEU A 451 -9.58 -10.26 6.94
N MET A 452 -10.37 -10.45 8.00
CA MET A 452 -10.72 -11.78 8.51
C MET A 452 -11.59 -12.56 7.51
N ALA A 453 -12.56 -11.91 6.85
CA ALA A 453 -13.40 -12.52 5.83
C ALA A 453 -12.57 -13.03 4.64
N TRP A 454 -11.64 -12.24 4.10
CA TRP A 454 -10.72 -12.71 3.04
C TRP A 454 -9.84 -13.88 3.49
N THR A 455 -9.36 -13.86 4.73
CA THR A 455 -8.59 -14.96 5.32
C THR A 455 -9.41 -16.25 5.37
N LEU A 456 -10.66 -16.18 5.86
CA LEU A 456 -11.58 -17.32 5.94
C LEU A 456 -12.03 -17.83 4.56
N ILE A 457 -12.38 -16.93 3.64
CA ILE A 457 -12.73 -17.25 2.24
C ILE A 457 -11.55 -17.95 1.55
N SER A 458 -10.32 -17.50 1.78
CA SER A 458 -9.12 -18.16 1.24
C SER A 458 -8.93 -19.57 1.81
N ILE A 459 -9.09 -19.74 3.13
CA ILE A 459 -9.03 -21.05 3.80
C ILE A 459 -10.07 -22.02 3.20
N ILE A 460 -11.32 -21.57 3.03
CA ILE A 460 -12.40 -22.37 2.44
C ILE A 460 -12.06 -22.75 1.00
N ASN A 461 -11.57 -21.81 0.18
CA ASN A 461 -11.18 -22.09 -1.19
C ASN A 461 -9.99 -23.05 -1.30
N ILE A 462 -8.98 -22.96 -0.42
CA ILE A 462 -7.87 -23.94 -0.36
C ILE A 462 -8.43 -25.35 -0.14
N ILE A 463 -9.37 -25.50 0.80
CA ILE A 463 -10.03 -26.79 1.10
C ILE A 463 -10.78 -27.32 -0.13
N LEU A 464 -11.62 -26.49 -0.76
CA LEU A 464 -12.46 -26.88 -1.90
C LEU A 464 -11.64 -27.23 -3.15
N CYS A 465 -10.63 -26.41 -3.48
CA CYS A 465 -9.80 -26.61 -4.67
C CYS A 465 -8.87 -27.84 -4.54
N GLU A 466 -8.28 -28.09 -3.37
CA GLU A 466 -7.47 -29.29 -3.12
C GLU A 466 -8.34 -30.56 -3.09
N LEU A 467 -9.55 -30.51 -2.52
CA LEU A 467 -10.56 -31.58 -2.62
C LEU A 467 -10.94 -31.88 -4.08
N TRP A 468 -11.17 -30.85 -4.89
CA TRP A 468 -11.54 -31.00 -6.30
C TRP A 468 -10.39 -31.61 -7.13
N ASN A 469 -9.15 -31.15 -6.93
CA ASN A 469 -8.00 -31.70 -7.62
C ASN A 469 -7.72 -33.16 -7.22
N ARG A 470 -7.87 -33.53 -5.94
CA ARG A 470 -7.72 -34.95 -5.53
C ARG A 470 -8.82 -35.87 -6.10
N ARG A 471 -10.04 -35.37 -6.34
CA ARG A 471 -11.09 -36.12 -7.06
C ARG A 471 -10.75 -36.43 -8.53
N LYS A 472 -9.84 -35.65 -9.16
CA LYS A 472 -9.38 -35.88 -10.55
C LYS A 472 -8.31 -36.98 -10.66
N LEU A 473 -7.68 -37.39 -9.55
CA LEU A 473 -6.60 -38.38 -9.56
C LEU A 473 -7.15 -39.79 -9.85
N PRO A 474 -6.52 -40.58 -10.76
CA PRO A 474 -7.06 -41.87 -11.22
C PRO A 474 -7.21 -42.90 -10.09
N VAL A 475 -6.39 -42.83 -9.04
CA VAL A 475 -6.50 -43.69 -7.85
C VAL A 475 -7.88 -43.59 -7.17
N PHE A 476 -8.49 -42.40 -7.15
CA PHE A 476 -9.83 -42.20 -6.60
C PHE A 476 -10.94 -42.54 -7.61
N ARG A 477 -10.70 -42.38 -8.93
CA ARG A 477 -11.63 -42.82 -9.96
C ARG A 477 -11.77 -44.35 -9.95
N ASN A 478 -10.65 -45.07 -9.90
CA ASN A 478 -10.64 -46.53 -9.91
C ASN A 478 -11.27 -47.13 -8.64
N ARG A 479 -11.00 -46.56 -7.45
CA ARG A 479 -11.71 -46.98 -6.22
C ARG A 479 -13.23 -46.84 -6.33
N LYS A 480 -13.74 -45.83 -7.04
CA LYS A 480 -15.19 -45.66 -7.23
C LYS A 480 -15.80 -46.71 -8.16
N ASN A 481 -14.98 -47.32 -9.02
CA ASN A 481 -15.33 -48.41 -9.93
C ASN A 481 -14.99 -49.81 -9.35
N SER A 482 -14.74 -49.92 -8.03
CA SER A 482 -14.59 -51.20 -7.32
C SER A 482 -15.57 -51.34 -6.14
N TYR A 483 -16.54 -50.41 -6.06
CA TYR A 483 -17.68 -50.42 -5.15
C TYR A 483 -19.00 -50.21 -5.92
N ALA A 484 -18.97 -50.49 -7.22
CA ALA A 484 -20.06 -50.49 -8.19
C ALA A 484 -19.76 -51.60 -9.21
#